data_AF-A0A497FFF8-F1
#
_entry.id   AF-A0A497FFF8-F1
#
_cell.length_a   1.000
_cell.length_b   1.000
_cell.length_c   1.000
_cell.angle_alpha   90.00
_cell.angle_beta   90.00
_cell.angle_gamma   90.00
#
_symmetry.space_group_name_H-M   'P 1'
#
loop_
_entity.id
_entity.type
_entity.pdbx_description
1 polymer ?
#
loop_
_entity_poly.entity_id
_entity_poly.type
_entity_poly.pdbx_seq_one_letter_code
_entity_poly.pdbx_strand_id
1 'polypeptide(L)'
;MRISSSLSYRKAKLIARELTTTAINYSHLQAEEDARRISEKYALSYRDTLVFIRAFNRLKQKFPDKSESWFLRAAIRVVIGIIKIGNYRWKVPGVKELGDAYTWYLVVYDGKSKTYICDCFSRYGGTYRKYKICTHIAAVMAHRKMDNFLIEFIKSGEV
;
A
#
# COMPACT_ATOMS: atom_id res chain seq x y z
N MET A 1 10.08 1.61 2.60
CA MET A 1 10.09 0.67 3.73
C MET A 1 10.79 -0.64 3.36
N ARG A 2 12.08 -0.77 3.69
CA ARG A 2 12.79 -2.06 3.62
C ARG A 2 12.71 -2.70 5.00
N ILE A 3 11.74 -3.59 5.20
CA ILE A 3 11.69 -4.45 6.39
C ILE A 3 12.46 -5.73 6.04
N SER A 4 13.33 -6.16 6.96
CA SER A 4 14.15 -7.37 6.88
C SER A 4 13.40 -8.61 6.37
N SER A 5 14.11 -9.48 5.66
CA SER A 5 13.61 -10.73 5.08
C SER A 5 12.89 -11.59 6.13
N SER A 6 11.60 -11.83 5.90
CA SER A 6 10.61 -12.60 6.67
C SER A 6 9.78 -11.85 7.74
N LEU A 7 9.27 -10.65 7.43
CA LEU A 7 8.16 -10.10 8.21
C LEU A 7 6.97 -11.08 8.18
N SER A 8 6.66 -11.70 9.32
CA SER A 8 5.54 -12.65 9.40
C SER A 8 4.22 -11.95 9.08
N TYR A 9 3.28 -12.68 8.46
CA TYR A 9 1.94 -12.14 8.14
C TYR A 9 1.27 -11.53 9.37
N ARG A 10 1.41 -12.14 10.55
CA ARG A 10 0.85 -11.62 11.80
C ARG A 10 1.39 -10.23 12.14
N LYS A 11 2.71 -10.03 12.08
CA LYS A 11 3.33 -8.74 12.36
C LYS A 11 2.97 -7.70 11.29
N ALA A 12 2.99 -8.09 10.01
CA ALA A 12 2.57 -7.23 8.91
C ALA A 12 1.11 -6.76 9.06
N LYS A 13 0.22 -7.66 9.46
CA LYS A 13 -1.20 -7.36 9.69
C LYS A 13 -1.41 -6.39 10.85
N LEU A 14 -0.68 -6.53 11.95
CA LEU A 14 -0.76 -5.60 13.08
C LEU A 14 -0.33 -4.19 12.68
N ILE A 15 0.83 -4.06 12.05
CA ILE A 15 1.35 -2.78 11.54
C ILE A 15 0.35 -2.16 10.56
N ALA A 16 -0.07 -2.94 9.54
CA ALA A 16 -1.00 -2.47 8.53
C ALA A 16 -2.32 -2.00 9.12
N ARG A 17 -2.86 -2.71 10.12
CA ARG A 17 -4.11 -2.34 10.78
C ARG A 17 -4.01 -0.98 11.45
N GLU A 18 -2.96 -0.79 12.25
CA GLU A 18 -2.75 0.45 12.99
C GLU A 18 -2.56 1.64 12.04
N LEU A 19 -1.72 1.49 11.01
CA LEU A 19 -1.53 2.50 9.97
C LEU A 19 -2.84 2.86 9.25
N THR A 20 -3.65 1.85 8.89
CA THR A 20 -4.92 2.10 8.18
C THR A 20 -5.97 2.75 9.06
N THR A 21 -6.03 2.43 10.36
CA THR A 21 -6.97 3.06 11.29
C THR A 21 -6.65 4.55 11.44
N THR A 22 -5.38 4.91 11.59
CA THR A 22 -4.95 6.32 11.58
C THR A 22 -5.29 7.01 10.25
N ALA A 23 -5.04 6.35 9.11
CA ALA A 23 -5.34 6.92 7.81
C ALA A 23 -6.85 7.17 7.56
N ILE A 24 -7.72 6.40 8.22
CA ILE A 24 -9.18 6.56 8.17
C ILE A 24 -9.62 7.76 9.02
N ASN A 25 -9.09 7.90 10.25
CA ASN A 25 -9.41 8.98 11.18
C ASN A 25 -8.51 10.21 10.99
N TYR A 26 -8.15 10.51 9.75
CA TYR A 26 -7.06 11.42 9.45
C TYR A 26 -7.37 12.88 9.83
N SER A 27 -6.47 13.47 10.63
CA SER A 27 -6.23 14.91 10.69
C SER A 27 -4.72 15.17 10.59
N HIS A 28 -4.31 16.33 10.06
CA HIS A 28 -2.89 16.56 9.76
C HIS A 28 -2.00 16.53 11.01
N LEU A 29 -2.43 17.18 12.09
CA LEU A 29 -1.71 17.19 13.38
C LEU A 29 -1.63 15.77 13.97
N GLN A 30 -2.75 15.04 14.00
CA GLN A 30 -2.76 13.66 14.54
C GLN A 30 -1.94 12.69 13.69
N ALA A 31 -1.86 12.89 12.37
CA ALA A 31 -1.11 12.01 11.48
C ALA A 31 0.40 12.02 11.78
N GLU A 32 0.95 13.15 12.21
CA GLU A 32 2.36 13.23 12.60
C GLU A 32 2.63 12.59 13.95
N GLU A 33 1.76 12.82 14.94
CA GLU A 33 1.84 12.19 16.26
C GLU A 33 1.70 10.66 16.16
N ASP A 34 0.71 10.20 15.41
CA ASP A 34 0.52 8.77 15.15
C ASP A 34 1.70 8.18 14.38
N ALA A 35 2.26 8.91 13.40
CA ALA A 35 3.44 8.44 12.69
C ALA A 35 4.64 8.26 13.64
N ARG A 36 4.89 9.20 14.56
CA ARG A 36 5.97 9.06 15.57
C ARG A 36 5.72 7.82 16.43
N ARG A 37 4.53 7.73 17.04
CA ARG A 37 4.12 6.64 17.92
C ARG A 37 4.21 5.26 17.25
N ILE A 38 3.70 5.12 16.03
CA ILE A 38 3.74 3.86 15.27
C ILE A 38 5.17 3.53 14.84
N SER A 39 5.95 4.53 14.44
CA SER A 39 7.34 4.34 14.02
C SER A 39 8.22 3.81 15.15
N GLU A 40 8.09 4.36 16.35
CA GLU A 40 8.80 3.89 17.55
C GLU A 40 8.35 2.48 17.94
N LYS A 41 7.03 2.25 18.03
CA LYS A 41 6.45 0.97 18.44
C LYS A 41 6.91 -0.21 17.59
N TYR A 42 7.08 0.00 16.28
CA TYR A 42 7.44 -1.06 15.34
C TYR A 42 8.85 -0.95 14.77
N ALA A 43 9.67 -0.01 15.26
CA ALA A 43 10.99 0.32 14.75
C ALA A 43 10.98 0.56 13.21
N LEU A 44 10.01 1.36 12.74
CA LEU A 44 9.87 1.78 11.35
C LEU A 44 10.49 3.17 11.16
N SER A 45 10.80 3.53 9.92
CA SER A 45 11.15 4.92 9.60
C SER A 45 9.92 5.83 9.82
N TYR A 46 10.07 6.88 10.62
CA TYR A 46 9.06 7.93 10.81
C TYR A 46 8.55 8.46 9.47
N ARG A 47 9.48 8.81 8.58
CA ARG A 47 9.18 9.34 7.24
C ARG A 47 8.34 8.36 6.42
N ASP A 48 8.76 7.10 6.34
CA ASP A 48 8.00 6.05 5.62
C ASP A 48 6.60 5.86 6.22
N THR A 49 6.49 5.95 7.55
CA THR A 49 5.24 5.79 8.31
C THR A 49 4.28 6.94 8.00
N LEU A 50 4.78 8.18 8.02
CA LEU A 50 3.98 9.36 7.72
C LEU A 50 3.48 9.38 6.28
N VAL A 51 4.36 9.11 5.30
CA VAL A 51 3.93 9.06 3.89
C VAL A 51 2.96 7.91 3.63
N PHE A 52 3.08 6.80 4.36
CA PHE A 52 2.10 5.71 4.30
C PHE A 52 0.72 6.20 4.72
N ILE A 53 0.62 6.81 5.91
CA ILE A 53 -0.65 7.33 6.45
C ILE A 53 -1.29 8.32 5.47
N ARG A 54 -0.51 9.29 4.98
CA ARG A 54 -0.96 10.28 4.00
C ARG A 54 -1.41 9.62 2.70
N ALA A 55 -0.66 8.65 2.18
CA ALA A 55 -0.99 7.95 0.93
C ALA A 55 -2.27 7.12 1.05
N PHE A 56 -2.47 6.41 2.16
CA PHE A 56 -3.68 5.62 2.40
C PHE A 56 -4.90 6.49 2.65
N ASN A 57 -4.75 7.66 3.28
CA ASN A 57 -5.82 8.63 3.38
C ASN A 57 -6.28 9.12 1.98
N ARG A 58 -5.32 9.45 1.10
CA ARG A 58 -5.64 9.79 -0.31
C ARG A 58 -6.29 8.63 -1.06
N LEU A 59 -5.87 7.40 -0.81
CA LEU A 59 -6.50 6.22 -1.40
C LEU A 59 -7.96 6.06 -0.92
N LYS A 60 -8.23 6.33 0.38
CA LYS A 60 -9.58 6.30 0.95
C LYS A 60 -10.47 7.38 0.36
N GLN A 61 -9.98 8.61 0.22
CA GLN A 61 -10.69 9.69 -0.46
C GLN A 61 -11.04 9.34 -1.90
N LYS A 62 -10.14 8.65 -2.62
CA LYS A 62 -10.37 8.22 -4.01
C LYS A 62 -11.36 7.06 -4.13
N PHE A 63 -11.48 6.22 -3.10
CA PHE A 63 -12.32 5.02 -3.13
C PHE A 63 -13.16 4.91 -1.85
N PRO A 64 -14.08 5.88 -1.60
CA PRO A 64 -14.82 5.96 -0.34
C PRO A 64 -15.66 4.71 -0.07
N ASP A 65 -16.22 4.10 -1.13
CA ASP A 65 -17.13 2.95 -1.06
C ASP A 65 -16.45 1.60 -0.83
N LYS A 66 -15.10 1.57 -0.76
CA LYS A 66 -14.39 0.33 -0.46
C LYS A 66 -14.42 0.05 1.04
N SER A 67 -14.58 -1.24 1.37
CA SER A 67 -14.61 -1.70 2.77
C SER A 67 -13.25 -1.57 3.43
N GLU A 68 -13.23 -1.49 4.77
CA GLU A 68 -12.00 -1.47 5.56
C GLU A 68 -11.09 -2.68 5.27
N SER A 69 -11.69 -3.86 5.09
CA SER A 69 -10.97 -5.08 4.73
C SER A 69 -10.21 -4.92 3.41
N TRP A 70 -10.76 -4.21 2.43
CA TRP A 70 -10.08 -3.94 1.16
C TRP A 70 -8.84 -3.05 1.37
N PHE A 71 -8.94 -2.02 2.20
CA PHE A 71 -7.80 -1.16 2.56
C PHE A 71 -6.74 -1.91 3.37
N LEU A 72 -7.16 -2.68 4.38
CA LEU A 72 -6.25 -3.46 5.22
C LEU A 72 -5.44 -4.47 4.38
N ARG A 73 -6.09 -5.16 3.43
CA ARG A 73 -5.41 -6.10 2.54
C ARG A 73 -4.40 -5.40 1.63
N ALA A 74 -4.71 -4.21 1.11
CA ALA A 74 -3.76 -3.41 0.34
C ALA A 74 -2.58 -2.96 1.21
N ALA A 75 -2.85 -2.51 2.44
CA ALA A 75 -1.86 -2.07 3.42
C ALA A 75 -0.88 -3.19 3.79
N ILE A 76 -1.38 -4.40 4.08
CA ILE A 76 -0.54 -5.57 4.36
C ILE A 76 0.47 -5.80 3.23
N ARG A 77 0.04 -5.67 1.98
CA ARG A 77 0.93 -5.86 0.82
C ARG A 77 2.01 -4.81 0.72
N VAL A 78 1.67 -3.55 1.00
CA VAL A 78 2.66 -2.46 1.07
C VAL A 78 3.65 -2.72 2.20
N VAL A 79 3.17 -3.15 3.38
CA VAL A 79 3.99 -3.43 4.56
C VAL A 79 4.94 -4.61 4.35
N ILE A 80 4.49 -5.68 3.69
CA ILE A 80 5.35 -6.82 3.33
C ILE A 80 6.42 -6.41 2.32
N GLY A 81 6.08 -5.50 1.40
CA GLY A 81 7.04 -4.88 0.49
C GLY A 81 6.70 -5.11 -0.97
N ILE A 82 6.42 -4.03 -1.68
CA ILE A 82 6.28 -4.01 -3.14
C ILE A 82 7.65 -3.73 -3.75
N ILE A 83 7.96 -4.42 -4.84
CA ILE A 83 9.22 -4.23 -5.56
C ILE A 83 8.90 -3.53 -6.88
N LYS A 84 9.41 -2.31 -7.06
CA LYS A 84 9.38 -1.63 -8.35
C LYS A 84 10.42 -2.27 -9.27
N ILE A 85 9.99 -2.81 -10.40
CA ILE A 85 10.84 -3.52 -11.38
C ILE A 85 10.92 -2.79 -12.72
N GLY A 86 10.43 -1.55 -12.78
CA GLY A 86 10.48 -0.66 -13.94
C GLY A 86 9.65 0.60 -13.72
N ASN A 87 9.63 1.51 -14.70
CA ASN A 87 8.95 2.80 -14.56
C ASN A 87 7.44 2.67 -14.28
N TYR A 88 6.82 1.62 -14.82
CA TYR A 88 5.38 1.38 -14.71
C TYR A 88 5.05 -0.07 -14.35
N ARG A 89 5.96 -0.75 -13.64
CA ARG A 89 5.82 -2.18 -13.32
C ARG A 89 6.24 -2.47 -11.89
N TRP A 90 5.42 -3.23 -11.18
CA TRP A 90 5.63 -3.60 -9.78
C TRP A 90 5.34 -5.07 -9.55
N LYS A 91 6.20 -5.74 -8.77
CA LYS A 91 5.89 -7.03 -8.15
C LYS A 91 5.26 -6.77 -6.80
N VAL A 92 4.04 -7.27 -6.62
CA VAL A 92 3.27 -7.16 -5.38
C VAL A 92 3.28 -8.52 -4.68
N PRO A 93 3.58 -8.59 -3.39
CA PRO A 93 3.61 -9.85 -2.66
C PRO A 93 2.20 -10.44 -2.58
N GLY A 94 2.11 -11.70 -2.98
CA GLY A 94 0.96 -12.53 -2.67
C GLY A 94 1.07 -13.10 -1.26
N VAL A 95 -0.06 -13.18 -0.59
CA VAL A 95 -0.18 -13.54 0.83
C VAL A 95 -1.20 -14.66 0.93
N LYS A 96 -0.72 -15.86 1.27
CA LYS A 96 -1.54 -17.08 1.32
C LYS A 96 -2.71 -16.94 2.30
N GLU A 97 -2.49 -16.28 3.43
CA GLU A 97 -3.50 -15.98 4.45
C GLU A 97 -4.59 -15.01 3.97
N LEU A 98 -4.34 -14.31 2.86
CA LEU A 98 -5.33 -13.46 2.18
C LEU A 98 -6.02 -14.20 1.02
N GLY A 99 -5.72 -15.47 0.79
CA GLY A 99 -6.30 -16.30 -0.28
C GLY A 99 -5.58 -16.16 -1.62
N ASP A 100 -4.34 -15.66 -1.63
CA ASP A 100 -3.56 -15.61 -2.86
C ASP A 100 -2.94 -16.98 -3.19
N ALA A 101 -3.04 -17.37 -4.46
CA ALA A 101 -2.50 -18.63 -4.95
C ALA A 101 -1.00 -18.57 -5.29
N TYR A 102 -0.47 -17.36 -5.51
CA TYR A 102 0.91 -17.14 -5.94
C TYR A 102 1.65 -16.23 -4.97
N THR A 103 2.98 -16.39 -4.89
CA THR A 103 3.84 -15.58 -4.02
C THR A 103 4.04 -14.15 -4.51
N TRP A 104 3.86 -13.91 -5.82
CA TRP A 104 4.02 -12.60 -6.45
C TRP A 104 2.96 -12.39 -7.53
N TYR A 105 2.50 -11.16 -7.65
CA TYR A 105 1.63 -10.67 -8.71
C TYR A 105 2.30 -9.52 -9.44
N LEU A 106 2.12 -9.46 -10.75
CA LEU A 106 2.58 -8.35 -11.57
C LEU A 106 1.46 -7.32 -11.72
N VAL A 107 1.79 -6.07 -11.40
CA VAL A 107 0.94 -4.91 -11.71
C VAL A 107 1.68 -4.00 -12.67
N VAL A 108 1.00 -3.63 -13.75
CA VAL A 108 1.48 -2.70 -14.77
C VAL A 108 0.56 -1.49 -14.82
N TYR A 109 1.13 -0.30 -14.94
CA TYR A 109 0.37 0.90 -15.27
C TYR A 109 0.51 1.18 -16.77
N ASP A 110 -0.60 1.19 -17.49
CA ASP A 110 -0.63 1.62 -18.88
C ASP A 110 -0.82 3.14 -18.95
N GLY A 111 0.24 3.84 -19.35
CA GLY A 111 0.23 5.30 -19.50
C GLY A 111 -0.71 5.81 -20.58
N LYS A 112 -1.02 4.99 -21.61
CA LYS A 112 -1.91 5.39 -22.71
C LYS A 112 -3.37 5.41 -22.25
N SER A 113 -3.86 4.29 -21.72
CA SER A 113 -5.22 4.19 -21.20
C SER A 113 -5.39 4.79 -19.80
N LYS A 114 -4.29 5.17 -19.13
CA LYS A 114 -4.26 5.62 -17.72
C LYS A 114 -4.83 4.58 -16.74
N THR A 115 -4.75 3.29 -17.07
CA THR A 115 -5.30 2.20 -16.26
C THR A 115 -4.21 1.33 -15.63
N TYR A 116 -4.59 0.58 -14.60
CA TYR A 116 -3.73 -0.44 -14.01
C TYR A 116 -4.22 -1.82 -14.42
N ILE A 117 -3.27 -2.69 -14.77
CA ILE A 117 -3.51 -4.07 -15.14
C ILE A 117 -2.80 -4.95 -14.12
N CYS A 118 -3.50 -5.91 -13.55
CA CYS A 118 -2.92 -6.91 -12.66
C CYS A 118 -3.13 -8.31 -13.24
N ASP A 119 -2.08 -9.12 -13.20
CA ASP A 119 -2.15 -10.53 -13.63
C ASP A 119 -3.04 -11.40 -12.72
N CYS A 120 -3.50 -10.88 -11.57
CA CYS A 120 -4.53 -11.55 -10.78
C CYS A 120 -5.90 -11.58 -11.48
N PHE A 121 -6.13 -10.75 -12.51
CA PHE A 121 -7.38 -10.74 -13.27
C PHE A 121 -7.46 -11.87 -14.30
N SER A 122 -6.33 -12.37 -14.79
CA SER A 122 -6.31 -13.48 -15.76
C SER A 122 -6.27 -14.86 -15.10
N ARG A 123 -6.26 -14.92 -13.76
CA ARG A 123 -6.03 -16.14 -13.00
C ARG A 123 -7.19 -16.40 -12.02
N TYR A 124 -7.99 -17.43 -12.30
CA TYR A 124 -9.22 -17.89 -11.60
C TYR A 124 -10.32 -16.82 -11.36
N GLY A 125 -11.48 -16.98 -12.04
CA GLY A 125 -12.68 -16.13 -11.86
C GLY A 125 -12.58 -14.72 -12.45
N GLY A 126 -11.75 -14.55 -13.48
CA GLY A 126 -11.28 -13.27 -14.03
C GLY A 126 -12.34 -12.32 -14.59
N THR A 127 -13.49 -12.83 -15.01
CA THR A 127 -14.53 -12.04 -15.69
C THR A 127 -15.24 -11.06 -14.74
N TYR A 128 -15.43 -11.43 -13.46
CA TYR A 128 -16.10 -10.56 -12.47
C TYR A 128 -15.19 -9.48 -11.86
N ARG A 129 -13.86 -9.71 -11.83
CA ARG A 129 -12.88 -8.78 -11.23
C ARG A 129 -12.30 -7.77 -12.22
N LYS A 130 -12.46 -7.97 -13.53
CA LYS A 130 -11.92 -7.08 -14.57
C LYS A 130 -12.41 -5.63 -14.43
N TYR A 131 -13.58 -5.43 -13.80
CA TYR A 131 -14.18 -4.11 -13.53
C TYR A 131 -13.90 -3.55 -12.12
N LYS A 132 -13.21 -4.30 -11.25
CA LYS A 132 -12.96 -3.91 -9.84
C LYS A 132 -11.46 -3.79 -9.59
N ILE A 133 -11.04 -2.66 -9.03
CA ILE A 133 -9.67 -2.46 -8.56
C ILE A 133 -9.38 -3.49 -7.46
N CYS A 134 -8.47 -4.42 -7.75
CA CYS A 134 -8.05 -5.43 -6.78
C CYS A 134 -7.11 -4.82 -5.73
N THR A 135 -6.93 -5.53 -4.62
CA THR A 135 -6.05 -5.06 -3.54
C THR A 135 -4.57 -5.02 -3.94
N HIS A 136 -4.14 -5.73 -4.99
CA HIS A 136 -2.80 -5.61 -5.56
C HIS A 136 -2.61 -4.25 -6.25
N ILE A 137 -3.58 -3.82 -7.07
CA ILE A 137 -3.55 -2.52 -7.73
C ILE A 137 -3.63 -1.40 -6.68
N ALA A 138 -4.52 -1.56 -5.69
CA ALA A 138 -4.64 -0.62 -4.57
C ALA A 138 -3.30 -0.39 -3.86
N ALA A 139 -2.58 -1.47 -3.58
CA ALA A 139 -1.28 -1.42 -2.92
C ALA A 139 -0.25 -0.66 -3.78
N VAL A 140 -0.25 -0.86 -5.10
CA VAL A 140 0.60 -0.08 -6.03
C VAL A 140 0.20 1.39 -6.11
N MET A 141 -1.10 1.69 -6.13
CA MET A 141 -1.58 3.08 -6.13
C MET A 141 -1.12 3.82 -4.87
N ALA A 142 -1.22 3.18 -3.70
CA ALA A 142 -0.72 3.73 -2.44
C ALA A 142 0.80 3.91 -2.47
N HIS A 143 1.56 2.88 -2.88
CA HIS A 143 3.02 2.96 -2.96
C HIS A 143 3.48 4.08 -3.89
N ARG A 144 2.88 4.22 -5.07
CA ARG A 144 3.21 5.33 -5.98
C ARG A 144 2.94 6.69 -5.32
N LYS A 145 1.87 6.80 -4.54
CA LYS A 145 1.57 8.06 -3.84
C LYS A 145 2.55 8.31 -2.69
N MET A 146 3.03 7.27 -2.00
CA MET A 146 4.13 7.37 -1.04
C MET A 146 5.40 7.88 -1.72
N ASP A 147 5.79 7.31 -2.86
CA ASP A 147 6.97 7.77 -3.62
C ASP A 147 6.87 9.25 -3.98
N ASN A 148 5.70 9.71 -4.42
CA ASN A 148 5.47 11.13 -4.72
C ASN A 148 5.66 12.02 -3.48
N PHE A 149 5.09 11.64 -2.34
CA PHE A 149 5.28 12.40 -1.10
C PHE A 149 6.74 12.38 -0.63
N LEU A 150 7.44 11.24 -0.76
CA LEU A 150 8.86 11.15 -0.44
C LEU A 150 9.69 12.11 -1.29
N ILE A 151 9.38 12.25 -2.58
CA ILE A 151 10.04 13.22 -3.47
C ILE A 151 9.73 14.66 -3.03
N GLU A 152 8.49 14.95 -2.64
CA GLU A 152 8.10 16.27 -2.13
C GLU A 152 8.89 16.63 -0.86
N PHE A 153 9.03 15.70 0.10
CA PHE A 153 9.84 15.89 1.30
C PHE A 153 11.33 16.17 1.01
N ILE A 154 11.92 15.48 0.03
CA ILE A 154 13.32 15.73 -0.35
C ILE A 154 13.48 17.15 -0.92
N LYS A 155 12.48 17.63 -1.66
CA LYS A 155 12.51 18.96 -2.28
C LYS A 155 12.26 20.10 -1.29
N SER A 156 11.53 19.87 -0.20
CA SER A 156 11.24 20.89 0.81
C SER A 156 12.36 21.12 1.82
N GLY A 157 13.41 20.29 1.82
CA GLY A 157 14.58 20.48 2.71
C GLY A 157 14.35 20.10 4.18
N GLU A 158 13.23 19.43 4.49
CA GLU A 158 12.98 18.85 5.81
C GLU A 158 13.79 17.56 5.94
N VAL A 159 15.06 17.68 6.35
CA VAL A 159 15.99 16.59 6.68
C VAL A 159 16.14 16.47 8.19
#